data_AF-A0A7V1BTG0-F1
#
_entry.id   AF-A0A7V1BTG0-F1
#
_cell.length_a   1.000
_cell.length_b   1.000
_cell.length_c   1.000
_cell.angle_alpha   90.00
_cell.angle_beta   90.00
_cell.angle_gamma   90.00
#
_symmetry.space_group_name_H-M   'P 1'
#
loop_
_entity.id
_entity.type
_entity.pdbx_description
1 polymer ?
#
loop_
_entity_poly.entity_id
_entity_poly.type
_entity_poly.pdbx_seq_one_letter_code
_entity_poly.pdbx_strand_id
1 'polypeptide(L)' 'EEKPAGSYSVTFDASNLPSGVYIYRLQTPGFTQNRKMTFLK' A
#
# COMPACT_ATOMS: atom_id res chain seq x y z
N GLU A 1 14.55 6.31 5.70
CA GLU A 1 13.96 7.57 6.16
C GLU A 1 13.13 7.25 7.39
N GLU A 2 13.48 7.81 8.55
CA GLU A 2 12.65 7.69 9.74
C GLU A 2 11.54 8.75 9.66
N LYS A 3 10.28 8.31 9.68
CA LYS A 3 9.12 9.20 9.65
C LYS A 3 8.59 9.34 11.08
N PRO A 4 8.42 10.57 11.63
CA PRO A 4 7.88 10.78 12.98
C PRO A 4 6.47 10.22 13.12
N ALA A 5 5.96 10.10 14.35
CA ALA A 5 4.58 9.66 14.56
C ALA A 5 3.58 10.60 13.85
N GLY A 6 2.64 10.02 13.11
CA GLY A 6 1.67 10.78 12.33
C GLY A 6 0.99 9.95 11.24
N SER A 7 0.10 10.60 10.50
CA SER A 7 -0.56 10.00 9.34
C SER A 7 0.21 10.32 8.08
N TYR A 8 0.48 9.30 7.27
CA TYR A 8 1.17 9.44 5.98
C TYR A 8 0.32 8.87 4.86
N SER A 9 0.25 9.61 3.76
CA SER A 9 -0.42 9.20 2.54
C SER A 9 0.59 9.11 1.41
N VAL A 10 0.48 8.06 0.60
CA VAL A 10 1.27 7.86 -0.61
C VAL A 10 0.32 7.63 -1.77
N THR A 11 0.62 8.24 -2.91
CA THR A 11 -0.13 8.02 -4.14
C THR A 11 0.48 6.83 -4.87
N PHE A 12 -0.35 5.82 -5.17
CA PHE A 12 0.03 4.68 -5.98
C PHE A 12 -0.61 4.80 -7.37
N ASP A 13 0.22 4.93 -8.40
CA ASP A 13 -0.25 4.94 -9.79
C ASP A 13 -0.48 3.50 -10.28
N ALA A 14 -1.76 3.15 -10.41
CA ALA A 14 -2.22 1.85 -10.89
C ALA A 14 -2.58 1.84 -12.39
N SER A 15 -2.25 2.89 -13.15
CA SER A 15 -2.65 3.06 -14.56
C SER A 15 -2.26 1.90 -15.48
N ASN A 16 -1.14 1.25 -15.20
CA ASN A 16 -0.58 0.14 -15.97
C ASN A 16 -1.00 -1.25 -15.45
N LEU A 17 -1.87 -1.32 -14.43
CA LEU A 17 -2.34 -2.58 -13.86
C LEU A 17 -3.72 -2.96 -14.45
N PRO A 18 -3.98 -4.25 -14.74
CA PRO A 18 -5.32 -4.71 -15.10
C PRO A 18 -6.27 -4.68 -13.89
N SER A 19 -7.58 -4.66 -14.14
CA SER A 19 -8.57 -4.87 -13.07
C SER A 19 -8.32 -6.21 -12.37
N GLY A 20 -8.30 -6.23 -11.04
CA GLY A 20 -7.97 -7.42 -10.27
C GLY A 20 -7.77 -7.17 -8.78
N VAL A 21 -7.46 -8.25 -8.05
CA VAL A 21 -7.13 -8.19 -6.62
C VAL A 21 -5.62 -8.20 -6.46
N TYR A 22 -5.10 -7.19 -5.78
CA TYR A 22 -3.69 -6.98 -5.50
C TYR A 22 -3.42 -7.11 -4.00
N ILE A 23 -2.39 -7.85 -3.64
CA ILE A 23 -1.95 -7.94 -2.24
C ILE A 23 -0.77 -7.00 -2.05
N TYR A 24 -0.81 -6.20 -1.00
CA TYR A 24 0.26 -5.28 -0.63
C TYR A 24 0.64 -5.45 0.84
N ARG A 25 1.86 -5.01 1.18
CA ARG A 25 2.42 -5.11 2.53
C ARG A 25 2.80 -3.73 3.03
N LEU A 26 2.37 -3.42 4.25
CA LEU A 26 2.87 -2.30 5.04
C LEU A 26 3.89 -2.84 6.03
N GLN A 27 5.10 -2.29 6.00
CA GLN A 27 6.20 -2.74 6.85
C GLN A 27 6.86 -1.54 7.54
N THR A 28 7.02 -1.65 8.85
CA THR A 28 7.82 -0.76 9.69
C THR A 28 8.71 -1.60 10.60
N PRO A 29 9.71 -1.03 11.28
CA PRO A 29 10.45 -1.77 12.30
C PRO A 29 9.48 -2.38 13.34
N GLY A 30 9.47 -3.70 13.49
CA GLY A 30 8.63 -4.41 14.45
C GLY A 30 7.15 -4.63 14.06
N PHE A 31 6.70 -4.17 12.90
CA PHE A 31 5.32 -4.38 12.44
C PHE A 31 5.23 -4.69 10.96
N THR A 32 4.39 -5.66 10.61
CA THR A 32 4.11 -6.03 9.23
C THR A 32 2.64 -6.36 9.10
N GLN A 33 1.98 -5.75 8.11
CA GLN A 33 0.58 -5.99 7.82
C GLN A 33 0.39 -6.24 6.33
N ASN A 34 -0.22 -7.37 5.99
CA ASN A 34 -0.63 -7.68 4.63
C ASN A 34 -2.10 -7.25 4.44
N ARG A 35 -2.40 -6.62 3.31
CA ARG A 35 -3.73 -6.17 2.93
C ARG A 35 -4.00 -6.51 1.48
N LYS A 36 -5.29 -6.60 1.11
CA LYS A 36 -5.72 -6.75 -0.28
C LYS A 36 -6.41 -5.47 -0.75
N MET A 37 -6.18 -5.11 -2.01
CA MET A 37 -6.80 -4.01 -2.72
C MET A 37 -7.50 -4.58 -3.96
N THR A 38 -8.77 -4.27 -4.15
CA THR A 38 -9.46 -4.57 -5.41
C THR A 38 -9.33 -3.33 -6.29
N PHE A 39 -8.66 -3.47 -7.43
CA PHE A 39 -8.57 -2.43 -8.45
C PHE A 39 -9.57 -2.75 -9.56
N LEU A 40 -10.44 -1.80 -9.86
CA LEU A 40 -11.43 -1.88 -10.93
C LEU A 40 -11.20 -0.67 -11.83
N LYS A 41 -10.93 -0.92 -13.11
CA LYS A 41 -10.86 0.09 -14.16
C LYS A 41 -12.25 0.49 -14.64
#